data_AF-A0A924HUD7-F1
#
_entry.id   AF-A0A924HUD7-F1
#
_cell.length_a   1.000
_cell.length_b   1.000
_cell.length_c   1.000
_cell.angle_alpha   90.00
_cell.angle_beta   90.00
_cell.angle_gamma   90.00
#
_symmetry.space_group_name_H-M   'P 1'
#
loop_
_entity.id
_entity.type
_entity.pdbx_description
1 polymer ?
#
loop_
_entity_poly.entity_id
_entity_poly.type
_entity_poly.pdbx_seq_one_letter_code
_entity_poly.pdbx_strand_id
1 'polypeptide(L)'
;MGEIMAGERKTVTIHYRKFSPTPALNRTLEQFVRAAMDTTSTSGQVIKNRYLERLNTIGSDNYFINTYHDGHGATQLVFGDILHFTKGHLQALCKTADQDVASVPVQQMKAPEQSEYVHSQMFWMVKDDHAFVVQSLSLRTPEFEQYLDWLLKKKTTHLPAIHPVILTAKFDEDAVGGDLGDIQEIIVGGVASAPATIPDEGTEQVTEVTQHSRIDTGRSAGISTAMEVLRALLGGEANVASLMKAVPEDAELNVQVHIGYQTKKRKVDRVALRQLETGLRNLPDSQLAVKSKGARVASDGTIRLHHNASVRLIKTQLGESQIIGSLLDPTDVLRAMIEAYTNFVANGKIQEPEVQ
;
A
#
# COMPACT_ATOMS: atom_id res chain seq x y z
N MET A 1 6.05 26.09 33.69
CA MET A 1 5.92 26.44 32.27
C MET A 1 6.92 25.57 31.52
N GLY A 2 6.50 24.37 31.13
CA GLY A 2 7.39 23.34 30.57
C GLY A 2 7.53 23.56 29.07
N GLU A 3 8.76 23.77 28.60
CA GLU A 3 9.08 23.67 27.19
C GLU A 3 8.64 22.31 26.66
N ILE A 4 7.70 22.32 25.73
CA ILE A 4 7.36 21.14 24.92
C ILE A 4 8.57 20.90 24.02
N MET A 5 9.56 20.14 24.50
CA MET A 5 10.67 19.70 23.66
C MET A 5 10.09 18.92 22.48
N ALA A 6 10.25 19.46 21.27
CA ALA A 6 9.84 18.80 20.04
C ALA A 6 10.57 17.45 19.95
N GLY A 7 9.83 16.35 20.09
CA GLY A 7 10.37 15.03 19.78
C GLY A 7 10.76 14.97 18.30
N GLU A 8 11.86 14.30 17.98
CA GLU A 8 12.25 14.07 16.60
C GLU A 8 11.13 13.32 15.88
N ARG A 9 10.73 13.85 14.71
CA ARG A 9 9.60 13.35 13.93
C ARG A 9 10.09 12.88 12.57
N LYS A 10 9.45 11.84 12.06
CA LYS A 10 9.64 11.30 10.72
C LYS A 10 8.41 11.62 9.87
N THR A 11 8.64 12.10 8.65
CA THR A 11 7.57 12.24 7.67
C THR A 11 7.15 10.86 7.18
N VAL A 12 5.85 10.60 7.18
CA VAL A 12 5.23 9.35 6.71
C VAL A 12 4.11 9.68 5.74
N THR A 13 3.88 8.77 4.80
CA THR A 13 2.73 8.81 3.90
C THR A 13 1.68 7.82 4.39
N ILE A 14 0.48 8.33 4.63
CA ILE A 14 -0.70 7.55 4.99
C ILE A 14 -1.47 7.28 3.71
N HIS A 15 -1.42 6.04 3.25
CA HIS A 15 -2.13 5.61 2.04
C HIS A 15 -3.57 5.29 2.36
N TYR A 16 -4.50 5.85 1.59
CA TYR A 16 -5.90 5.47 1.70
C TYR A 16 -6.26 4.32 0.77
N ARG A 17 -7.12 3.44 1.28
CA ARG A 17 -7.69 2.31 0.60
C ARG A 17 -9.17 2.18 0.95
N LYS A 18 -9.98 1.77 -0.01
CA LYS A 18 -11.41 1.46 0.20
C LYS A 18 -11.61 -0.04 0.09
N PHE A 19 -12.13 -0.66 1.14
CA PHE A 19 -12.68 -2.00 1.04
C PHE A 19 -13.93 -1.93 0.17
N SER A 20 -14.00 -2.82 -0.82
CA SER A 20 -15.14 -2.90 -1.74
C SER A 20 -16.01 -4.08 -1.33
N PRO A 21 -16.98 -3.91 -0.39
CA PRO A 21 -17.86 -5.00 -0.02
C PRO A 21 -18.68 -5.41 -1.25
N THR A 22 -18.80 -6.72 -1.45
CA THR A 22 -19.79 -7.24 -2.39
C THR A 22 -21.18 -6.89 -1.83
N PRO A 23 -22.20 -6.55 -2.63
CA PRO A 23 -23.54 -6.19 -2.12
C PRO A 23 -24.18 -7.23 -1.18
N ALA A 24 -23.72 -8.47 -1.22
CA ALA A 24 -24.14 -9.55 -0.32
C ALA A 24 -23.58 -9.43 1.12
N LEU A 25 -22.57 -8.58 1.35
CA LEU A 25 -21.98 -8.35 2.67
C LEU A 25 -22.74 -7.22 3.37
N ASN A 26 -23.30 -7.50 4.54
CA ASN A 26 -24.05 -6.55 5.35
C ASN A 26 -23.23 -5.95 6.51
N ARG A 27 -21.90 -6.09 6.46
CA ARG A 27 -20.98 -5.57 7.46
C ARG A 27 -19.85 -4.81 6.80
N THR A 28 -19.39 -3.77 7.48
CA THR A 28 -18.20 -3.01 7.07
C THR A 28 -16.91 -3.76 7.40
N LEU A 29 -15.80 -3.39 6.78
CA LEU A 29 -14.48 -3.96 7.12
C LEU A 29 -14.16 -3.79 8.61
N GLU A 30 -14.44 -2.61 9.18
CA GLU A 30 -14.30 -2.34 10.62
C GLU A 30 -15.05 -3.37 11.47
N GLN A 31 -16.32 -3.64 11.13
CA GLN A 31 -17.15 -4.60 11.84
C GLN A 31 -16.62 -6.04 11.70
N PHE A 32 -16.10 -6.43 10.53
CA PHE A 32 -15.47 -7.73 10.35
C PHE A 32 -14.21 -7.88 11.20
N VAL A 33 -13.35 -6.87 11.24
CA VAL A 33 -12.12 -6.88 12.06
C VAL A 33 -12.47 -6.93 13.54
N ARG A 34 -13.42 -6.12 14.00
CA ARG A 34 -13.89 -6.13 15.39
C ARG A 34 -14.44 -7.49 15.79
N ALA A 35 -15.34 -8.07 14.98
CA ALA A 35 -15.90 -9.39 15.23
C ALA A 35 -14.82 -10.49 15.27
N ALA A 36 -13.82 -10.43 14.38
CA ALA A 36 -12.69 -11.35 14.40
C ALA A 36 -11.86 -11.22 15.68
N MET A 37 -11.59 -9.98 16.12
CA MET A 37 -10.82 -9.71 17.32
C MET A 37 -11.53 -10.14 18.62
N ASP A 38 -12.87 -10.10 18.63
CA ASP A 38 -13.71 -10.55 19.75
C ASP A 38 -13.99 -12.06 19.76
N THR A 39 -13.50 -12.80 18.76
CA THR A 39 -13.71 -14.25 18.69
C THR A 39 -12.88 -14.97 19.75
N THR A 40 -13.49 -15.96 20.41
CA THR A 40 -12.75 -16.90 21.26
C THR A 40 -12.15 -18.00 20.39
N SER A 41 -10.83 -18.16 20.46
CA SER A 41 -10.12 -19.18 19.68
C SER A 41 -10.31 -20.57 20.27
N THR A 42 -9.81 -21.59 19.56
CA THR A 42 -9.81 -22.98 20.02
C THR A 42 -9.03 -23.20 21.32
N SER A 43 -8.13 -22.28 21.70
CA SER A 43 -7.42 -22.32 22.98
C SER A 43 -8.23 -21.75 24.15
N GLY A 44 -9.47 -21.29 23.91
CA GLY A 44 -10.34 -20.65 24.90
C GLY A 44 -9.98 -19.19 25.20
N GLN A 45 -9.04 -18.59 24.44
CA GLN A 45 -8.64 -17.20 24.60
C GLN A 45 -9.30 -16.31 23.55
N VAL A 46 -9.71 -15.11 23.95
CA VAL A 46 -10.19 -14.09 23.00
C VAL A 46 -9.02 -13.59 22.16
N ILE A 47 -9.17 -13.52 20.85
CA ILE A 47 -8.09 -13.22 19.90
C ILE A 47 -7.38 -11.90 20.23
N LYS A 48 -8.11 -10.83 20.56
CA LYS A 48 -7.51 -9.54 20.90
C LYS A 48 -6.65 -9.55 22.17
N ASN A 49 -6.89 -10.49 23.08
CA ASN A 49 -6.22 -10.56 24.38
C ASN A 49 -4.89 -11.32 24.34
N ARG A 50 -4.56 -12.00 23.23
CA ARG A 50 -3.34 -12.81 23.12
C ARG A 50 -2.74 -12.74 21.73
N TYR A 51 -1.55 -12.14 21.61
CA TYR A 51 -0.89 -11.96 20.31
C TYR A 51 -0.65 -13.28 19.55
N LEU A 52 -0.38 -14.38 20.26
CA LEU A 52 -0.21 -15.72 19.65
C LEU A 52 -1.46 -16.18 18.91
N GLU A 53 -2.65 -15.70 19.28
CA GLU A 53 -3.88 -16.00 18.54
C GLU A 53 -3.99 -15.23 17.23
N ARG A 54 -3.18 -14.17 17.09
CA ARG A 54 -3.04 -13.31 15.90
C ARG A 54 -1.78 -13.66 15.10
N LEU A 55 -1.05 -14.71 15.48
CA LEU A 55 0.17 -15.12 14.79
C LEU A 55 -0.15 -15.95 13.54
N ASN A 56 0.19 -15.39 12.38
CA ASN A 56 0.17 -16.08 11.10
C ASN A 56 1.60 -16.43 10.68
N THR A 57 1.90 -17.72 10.57
CA THR A 57 3.22 -18.22 10.18
C THR A 57 3.17 -18.75 8.74
N ILE A 58 4.06 -18.25 7.89
CA ILE A 58 4.22 -18.65 6.50
C ILE A 58 5.68 -19.04 6.30
N GLY A 59 5.98 -20.35 6.29
CA GLY A 59 7.36 -20.83 6.30
C GLY A 59 8.08 -20.41 7.58
N SER A 60 9.19 -19.69 7.43
CA SER A 60 9.94 -19.09 8.56
C SER A 60 9.45 -17.70 8.95
N ASP A 61 8.61 -17.08 8.13
CA ASP A 61 8.09 -15.73 8.36
C ASP A 61 6.86 -15.73 9.24
N ASN A 62 6.79 -14.72 10.10
CA ASN A 62 5.73 -14.56 11.08
C ASN A 62 5.17 -13.16 10.99
N TYR A 63 3.84 -13.09 10.89
CA TYR A 63 3.08 -11.85 10.79
C TYR A 63 2.05 -11.83 11.91
N PHE A 64 1.95 -10.74 12.66
CA PHE A 64 0.90 -10.61 13.66
C PHE A 64 0.59 -9.16 13.98
N ILE A 65 -0.68 -8.92 14.34
CA ILE A 65 -1.08 -7.67 14.97
C ILE A 65 -0.59 -7.67 16.42
N ASN A 66 0.31 -6.75 16.75
CA ASN A 66 0.86 -6.62 18.10
C ASN A 66 -0.01 -5.67 18.92
N THR A 67 -0.18 -4.45 18.41
CA THR A 67 -1.06 -3.42 18.96
C THR A 67 -2.43 -3.54 18.32
N TYR A 68 -3.48 -3.67 19.11
CA TYR A 68 -4.86 -3.53 18.66
C TYR A 68 -5.59 -2.58 19.60
N HIS A 69 -6.21 -1.56 19.02
CA HIS A 69 -7.02 -0.59 19.71
C HIS A 69 -8.39 -0.53 19.05
N ASP A 70 -9.43 -0.82 19.83
CA ASP A 70 -10.82 -0.62 19.42
C ASP A 70 -11.30 0.72 19.97
N GLY A 71 -11.44 1.70 19.09
CA GLY A 71 -11.91 3.03 19.46
C GLY A 71 -13.41 2.99 19.72
N HIS A 72 -13.80 3.03 20.99
CA HIS A 72 -15.19 3.20 21.40
C HIS A 72 -15.43 4.67 21.83
N GLY A 73 -16.29 5.41 21.12
CA GLY A 73 -16.56 6.82 21.42
C GLY A 73 -17.09 7.62 20.23
N ALA A 74 -16.74 8.91 20.15
CA ALA A 74 -17.23 9.84 19.12
C ALA A 74 -16.82 9.47 17.68
N THR A 75 -15.77 8.67 17.50
CA THR A 75 -15.38 8.12 16.21
C THR A 75 -15.11 6.63 16.39
N GLN A 76 -16.06 5.78 15.97
CA GLN A 76 -15.82 4.35 15.92
C GLN A 76 -14.77 4.05 14.85
N LEU A 77 -13.73 3.33 15.24
CA LEU A 77 -12.63 2.90 14.38
C LEU A 77 -11.90 1.75 15.05
N VAL A 78 -11.15 0.99 14.26
CA VAL A 78 -10.15 0.04 14.76
C VAL A 78 -8.77 0.46 14.28
N PHE A 79 -7.77 0.31 15.13
CA PHE A 79 -6.38 0.68 14.85
C PHE A 79 -5.45 -0.43 15.31
N GLY A 80 -4.32 -0.58 14.62
CA GLY A 80 -3.27 -1.45 15.06
C GLY A 80 -2.02 -1.37 14.22
N ASP A 81 -1.12 -2.31 14.49
CA ASP A 81 0.06 -2.56 13.68
C ASP A 81 0.05 -3.99 13.11
N ILE A 82 0.96 -4.26 12.18
CA ILE A 82 1.39 -5.63 11.86
C ILE A 82 2.90 -5.65 11.96
N LEU A 83 3.40 -6.57 12.78
CA LEU A 83 4.81 -6.90 12.87
C LEU A 83 5.15 -8.08 11.97
N HIS A 84 6.31 -7.99 11.31
CA HIS A 84 6.93 -9.07 10.55
C HIS A 84 8.29 -9.40 11.16
N PHE A 85 8.51 -10.68 11.45
CA PHE A 85 9.83 -11.20 11.79
C PHE A 85 10.02 -12.60 11.20
N THR A 86 11.28 -12.94 10.90
CA THR A 86 11.67 -14.29 10.51
C THR A 86 12.30 -14.99 11.73
N LYS A 87 11.81 -16.19 12.06
CA LYS A 87 12.24 -16.92 13.25
C LYS A 87 13.72 -17.30 13.16
N GLY A 88 14.51 -16.96 14.18
CA GLY A 88 15.94 -17.27 14.24
C GLY A 88 16.80 -16.42 13.31
N HIS A 89 16.28 -15.30 12.82
CA HIS A 89 17.03 -14.39 11.96
C HIS A 89 18.25 -13.82 12.68
N LEU A 90 19.34 -13.67 11.95
CA LEU A 90 20.58 -13.09 12.45
C LEU A 90 20.77 -11.69 11.86
N GLN A 91 21.09 -10.71 12.70
CA GLN A 91 21.36 -9.35 12.24
C GLN A 91 22.87 -9.14 12.07
N ALA A 92 23.27 -8.59 10.93
CA ALA A 92 24.66 -8.21 10.71
C ALA A 92 25.02 -6.96 11.52
N LEU A 93 26.19 -6.99 12.16
CA LEU A 93 26.76 -5.87 12.92
C LEU A 93 28.21 -5.68 12.50
N CYS A 94 28.59 -4.46 12.16
CA CYS A 94 29.99 -4.07 11.99
C CYS A 94 30.56 -3.49 13.30
N LYS A 95 31.80 -3.84 13.63
CA LYS A 95 32.48 -3.27 14.80
C LYS A 95 33.30 -2.06 14.36
N THR A 96 32.86 -0.86 14.74
CA THR A 96 33.48 0.42 14.38
C THR A 96 34.37 0.98 15.49
N ALA A 97 34.94 0.11 16.32
CA ALA A 97 35.73 0.53 17.49
C ALA A 97 37.07 1.16 17.11
N ASP A 98 37.66 0.73 15.99
CA ASP A 98 38.88 1.29 15.41
C ASP A 98 38.50 2.10 14.16
N GLN A 99 38.89 3.38 14.13
CA GLN A 99 38.55 4.31 13.05
C GLN A 99 39.62 4.36 11.95
N ASP A 100 40.81 3.81 12.20
CA ASP A 100 41.98 3.90 11.31
C ASP A 100 42.21 2.62 10.50
N VAL A 101 41.31 1.65 10.59
CA VAL A 101 41.38 0.38 9.83
C VAL A 101 40.74 0.50 8.45
N ALA A 102 41.39 -0.07 7.44
CA ALA A 102 40.88 -0.10 6.07
C ALA A 102 39.59 -0.94 5.89
N SER A 103 39.27 -1.81 6.85
CA SER A 103 38.06 -2.63 6.85
C SER A 103 37.64 -2.99 8.27
N VAL A 104 36.34 -2.95 8.55
CA VAL A 104 35.77 -3.35 9.85
C VAL A 104 35.27 -4.79 9.80
N PRO A 105 35.46 -5.58 10.87
CA PRO A 105 34.91 -6.93 10.92
C PRO A 105 33.38 -6.87 11.03
N VAL A 106 32.71 -7.70 10.22
CA VAL A 106 31.27 -7.88 10.23
C VAL A 106 30.95 -9.23 10.86
N GLN A 107 30.05 -9.26 11.83
CA GLN A 107 29.58 -10.47 12.49
C GLN A 107 28.06 -10.57 12.43
N GLN A 108 27.53 -11.78 12.53
CA GLN A 108 26.10 -12.02 12.66
C GLN A 108 25.75 -12.24 14.13
N MET A 109 24.75 -11.51 14.62
CA MET A 109 24.24 -11.65 15.97
C MET A 109 22.88 -12.32 15.97
N LYS A 110 22.71 -13.28 16.87
CA LYS A 110 21.40 -13.84 17.19
C LYS A 110 20.67 -12.89 18.13
N ALA A 111 19.36 -12.79 17.99
CA ALA A 111 18.53 -12.13 18.98
C ALA A 111 18.72 -12.78 20.37
N PRO A 112 18.59 -12.00 21.46
CA PRO A 112 18.58 -12.53 22.82
C PRO A 112 17.54 -13.64 23.01
N GLU A 113 17.68 -14.42 24.10
CA GLU A 113 16.69 -15.45 24.41
C GLU A 113 15.27 -14.88 24.46
N GLN A 114 14.31 -15.67 23.94
CA GLN A 114 12.89 -15.30 23.86
C GLN A 114 12.59 -14.02 23.07
N SER A 115 13.53 -13.58 22.23
CA SER A 115 13.40 -12.39 21.39
C SER A 115 13.66 -12.72 19.92
N GLU A 116 13.10 -11.93 19.02
CA GLU A 116 13.31 -12.04 17.58
C GLU A 116 13.50 -10.62 17.01
N TYR A 117 14.33 -10.48 15.98
CA TYR A 117 14.50 -9.19 15.32
C TYR A 117 13.30 -8.87 14.43
N VAL A 118 12.66 -7.74 14.70
CA VAL A 118 11.57 -7.21 13.85
C VAL A 118 12.17 -6.75 12.53
N HIS A 119 11.67 -7.30 11.43
CA HIS A 119 12.07 -6.92 10.07
C HIS A 119 11.27 -5.71 9.58
N SER A 120 10.00 -5.65 9.96
CA SER A 120 9.13 -4.54 9.60
C SER A 120 7.94 -4.39 10.54
N GLN A 121 7.44 -3.16 10.56
CA GLN A 121 6.18 -2.79 11.20
C GLN A 121 5.41 -1.89 10.24
N MET A 122 4.17 -2.24 9.94
CA MET A 122 3.22 -1.33 9.31
C MET A 122 2.13 -0.95 10.32
N PHE A 123 1.54 0.23 10.14
CA PHE A 123 0.37 0.63 10.93
C PHE A 123 -0.84 0.70 10.04
N TRP A 124 -2.01 0.44 10.63
CA TRP A 124 -3.28 0.50 9.94
C TRP A 124 -4.37 1.08 10.85
N MET A 125 -5.32 1.76 10.23
CA MET A 125 -6.59 2.18 10.84
C MET A 125 -7.70 1.84 9.86
N VAL A 126 -8.81 1.30 10.37
CA VAL A 126 -10.03 1.09 9.59
C VAL A 126 -11.19 1.79 10.28
N LYS A 127 -11.93 2.58 9.51
CA LYS A 127 -13.24 3.09 9.88
C LYS A 127 -14.24 2.75 8.79
N ASP A 128 -15.33 2.08 9.14
CA ASP A 128 -16.27 1.49 8.19
C ASP A 128 -15.50 0.63 7.16
N ASP A 129 -15.56 0.99 5.88
CA ASP A 129 -14.81 0.35 4.79
C ASP A 129 -13.58 1.15 4.35
N HIS A 130 -13.23 2.21 5.10
CA HIS A 130 -12.11 3.10 4.82
C HIS A 130 -10.88 2.64 5.59
N ALA A 131 -9.86 2.19 4.89
CA ALA A 131 -8.59 1.76 5.47
C ALA A 131 -7.49 2.77 5.18
N PHE A 132 -6.69 3.07 6.21
CA PHE A 132 -5.54 3.95 6.16
C PHE A 132 -4.31 3.16 6.58
N VAL A 133 -3.24 3.24 5.80
CA VAL A 133 -2.07 2.39 5.99
C VAL A 133 -0.79 3.22 5.92
N VAL A 134 0.06 3.09 6.94
CA VAL A 134 1.46 3.52 6.89
C VAL A 134 2.29 2.30 6.58
N GLN A 135 2.77 2.22 5.34
CA GLN A 135 3.52 1.08 4.83
C GLN A 135 4.98 1.12 5.27
N SER A 136 5.60 -0.05 5.32
CA SER A 136 7.06 -0.19 5.44
C SER A 136 7.64 -0.79 4.16
N LEU A 137 8.96 -0.98 4.12
CA LEU A 137 9.63 -1.50 2.93
C LEU A 137 9.11 -2.89 2.53
N SER A 138 8.89 -3.78 3.50
CA SER A 138 8.45 -5.16 3.30
C SER A 138 7.00 -5.44 3.71
N LEU A 139 6.32 -4.50 4.37
CA LEU A 139 4.90 -4.62 4.68
C LEU A 139 4.12 -3.52 3.96
N ARG A 140 3.48 -3.88 2.85
CA ARG A 140 2.67 -3.01 2.00
C ARG A 140 1.21 -3.46 2.05
N THR A 141 0.38 -2.82 1.22
CA THR A 141 -1.06 -3.18 1.13
C THR A 141 -1.30 -4.66 0.80
N PRO A 142 -0.56 -5.34 -0.11
CA PRO A 142 -0.76 -6.77 -0.39
C PRO A 142 -0.61 -7.66 0.84
N GLU A 143 0.42 -7.43 1.65
CA GLU A 143 0.66 -8.21 2.87
C GLU A 143 -0.45 -7.97 3.90
N PHE A 144 -0.98 -6.74 3.96
CA PHE A 144 -2.14 -6.44 4.79
C PHE A 144 -3.43 -7.12 4.30
N GLU A 145 -3.71 -7.08 2.99
CA GLU A 145 -4.82 -7.82 2.38
C GLU A 145 -4.73 -9.31 2.71
N GLN A 146 -3.54 -9.91 2.54
CA GLN A 146 -3.29 -11.33 2.84
C GLN A 146 -3.47 -11.65 4.32
N TYR A 147 -2.98 -10.78 5.20
CA TYR A 147 -3.13 -10.97 6.64
C TYR A 147 -4.61 -10.89 7.07
N LEU A 148 -5.35 -9.89 6.57
CA LEU A 148 -6.79 -9.79 6.80
C LEU A 148 -7.55 -10.99 6.22
N ASP A 149 -7.19 -11.46 5.04
CA ASP A 149 -7.78 -12.65 4.43
C ASP A 149 -7.61 -13.88 5.34
N TRP A 150 -6.40 -14.10 5.87
CA TRP A 150 -6.14 -15.13 6.86
C TRP A 150 -6.97 -14.93 8.14
N LEU A 151 -6.96 -13.73 8.72
CA LEU A 151 -7.63 -13.47 9.99
C LEU A 151 -9.15 -13.67 9.86
N LEU A 152 -9.76 -13.07 8.84
CA LEU A 152 -11.21 -13.03 8.67
C LEU A 152 -11.78 -14.34 8.11
N LYS A 153 -11.02 -15.08 7.29
CA LYS A 153 -11.51 -16.32 6.67
C LYS A 153 -11.01 -17.58 7.36
N LYS A 154 -9.70 -17.67 7.58
CA LYS A 154 -9.06 -18.92 8.07
C LYS A 154 -9.07 -19.00 9.58
N LYS A 155 -8.73 -17.91 10.28
CA LYS A 155 -8.65 -17.89 11.74
C LYS A 155 -10.03 -17.79 12.40
N THR A 156 -10.94 -17.00 11.84
CA THR A 156 -12.21 -16.66 12.51
C THR A 156 -13.48 -16.90 11.70
N THR A 157 -13.38 -17.15 10.38
CA THR A 157 -14.51 -17.45 9.49
C THR A 157 -15.61 -16.37 9.40
N HIS A 158 -15.36 -15.13 9.86
CA HIS A 158 -16.32 -14.02 9.75
C HIS A 158 -16.55 -13.55 8.32
N LEU A 159 -15.56 -13.72 7.43
CA LEU A 159 -15.71 -13.42 6.01
C LEU A 159 -15.83 -14.74 5.23
N PRO A 160 -16.88 -14.94 4.41
CA PRO A 160 -17.00 -16.15 3.61
C PRO A 160 -15.84 -16.29 2.61
N ALA A 161 -15.40 -17.54 2.38
CA ALA A 161 -14.22 -17.83 1.57
C ALA A 161 -14.28 -17.25 0.14
N ILE A 162 -15.50 -17.14 -0.43
CA ILE A 162 -15.75 -16.62 -1.78
C ILE A 162 -15.45 -15.12 -1.94
N HIS A 163 -15.47 -14.34 -0.86
CA HIS A 163 -15.29 -12.89 -0.93
C HIS A 163 -13.82 -12.52 -0.68
N PRO A 164 -13.06 -12.03 -1.67
CA PRO A 164 -11.67 -11.63 -1.45
C PRO A 164 -11.59 -10.37 -0.58
N VAL A 165 -10.53 -10.24 0.22
CA VAL A 165 -10.19 -8.97 0.87
C VAL A 165 -9.44 -8.10 -0.15
N ILE A 166 -10.13 -7.08 -0.68
CA ILE A 166 -9.58 -6.15 -1.67
C ILE A 166 -9.67 -4.73 -1.12
N LEU A 167 -8.53 -4.07 -1.04
CA LEU A 167 -8.33 -2.71 -0.58
C LEU A 167 -7.97 -1.83 -1.79
N THR A 168 -9.00 -1.31 -2.45
CA THR A 168 -8.88 -0.52 -3.68
C THR A 168 -8.17 0.81 -3.42
N ALA A 169 -7.24 1.18 -4.29
CA ALA A 169 -6.54 2.46 -4.22
C ALA A 169 -7.29 3.51 -5.06
N LYS A 170 -7.95 4.46 -4.40
CA LYS A 170 -8.72 5.50 -5.09
C LYS A 170 -7.83 6.58 -5.69
N PHE A 171 -8.18 7.04 -6.89
CA PHE A 171 -7.56 8.24 -7.46
C PHE A 171 -7.99 9.49 -6.69
N ASP A 172 -7.07 10.45 -6.59
CA ASP A 172 -7.42 11.77 -6.08
C ASP A 172 -7.96 12.62 -7.24
N GLU A 173 -9.25 12.92 -7.18
CA GLU A 173 -9.97 13.74 -8.15
C GLU A 173 -9.26 15.08 -8.42
N ASP A 174 -8.69 15.73 -7.40
CA ASP A 174 -8.01 17.02 -7.58
C ASP A 174 -6.65 16.85 -8.28
N ALA A 175 -5.96 15.73 -8.00
CA ALA A 175 -4.68 15.40 -8.62
C ALA A 175 -4.81 14.99 -10.09
N VAL A 176 -5.99 14.51 -10.51
CA VAL A 176 -6.26 14.07 -11.88
C VAL A 176 -7.05 15.10 -12.69
N GLY A 177 -7.25 16.32 -12.19
CA GLY A 177 -7.83 17.43 -12.96
C GLY A 177 -9.31 17.72 -12.71
N GLY A 178 -9.87 17.27 -11.59
CA GLY A 178 -11.21 17.62 -11.12
C GLY A 178 -12.20 16.46 -11.25
N ASP A 179 -12.70 16.16 -12.45
CA ASP A 179 -13.60 15.02 -12.65
C ASP A 179 -12.80 13.80 -13.12
N LEU A 180 -13.06 12.64 -12.50
CA LEU A 180 -12.57 11.35 -12.99
C LEU A 180 -12.99 11.08 -14.44
N GLY A 181 -14.08 11.69 -14.89
CA GLY A 181 -14.52 11.67 -16.29
C GLY A 181 -13.60 12.40 -17.28
N ASP A 182 -12.68 13.26 -16.82
CA ASP A 182 -11.74 14.00 -17.64
C ASP A 182 -10.40 13.27 -17.84
N ILE A 183 -10.26 12.07 -17.26
CA ILE A 183 -9.12 11.18 -17.51
C ILE A 183 -9.18 10.69 -18.96
N GLN A 184 -8.18 11.08 -19.75
CA GLN A 184 -8.05 10.67 -21.14
C GLN A 184 -7.27 9.39 -21.27
N GLU A 185 -6.25 9.21 -20.43
CA GLU A 185 -5.29 8.12 -20.57
C GLU A 185 -4.61 7.81 -19.24
N ILE A 186 -4.47 6.52 -18.94
CA ILE A 186 -3.66 6.02 -17.83
C ILE A 186 -2.49 5.24 -18.43
N ILE A 187 -1.27 5.66 -18.12
CA ILE A 187 -0.03 5.05 -18.61
C ILE A 187 0.56 4.25 -17.46
N VAL A 188 0.76 2.95 -17.69
CA VAL A 188 1.37 2.01 -16.74
C VAL A 188 2.69 1.52 -17.31
N GLY A 189 3.81 1.69 -16.59
CA GLY A 189 5.13 1.21 -17.04
C GLY A 189 6.32 2.14 -16.78
N GLY A 190 6.11 3.26 -16.07
CA GLY A 190 7.17 4.22 -15.77
C GLY A 190 7.10 5.47 -16.67
N VAL A 191 7.56 6.58 -16.09
CA VAL A 191 7.41 7.97 -16.55
C VAL A 191 7.42 8.12 -18.06
N ALA A 192 6.29 8.54 -18.61
CA ALA A 192 6.23 9.11 -19.95
C ALA A 192 7.27 10.23 -20.02
N SER A 193 8.21 10.14 -20.97
CA SER A 193 9.00 11.30 -21.36
C SER A 193 8.02 12.41 -21.78
N ALA A 194 8.30 13.65 -21.38
CA ALA A 194 7.48 14.80 -21.70
C ALA A 194 7.08 14.78 -23.19
N PRO A 195 5.80 15.02 -23.54
CA PRO A 195 5.35 14.88 -24.91
C PRO A 195 6.12 15.87 -25.80
N ALA A 196 6.83 15.34 -26.79
CA ALA A 196 7.23 16.14 -27.93
C ALA A 196 5.95 16.65 -28.60
N THR A 197 5.87 17.96 -28.79
CA THR A 197 4.78 18.60 -29.54
C THR A 197 4.78 18.05 -30.96
N ILE A 198 3.79 17.26 -31.33
CA ILE A 198 3.53 16.87 -32.73
C ILE A 198 2.22 17.54 -33.16
N PRO A 199 2.19 18.26 -34.30
CA PRO A 199 0.99 18.91 -34.80
C PRO A 199 -0.08 17.90 -35.23
N ASP A 200 -1.32 18.34 -35.05
CA ASP A 200 -2.58 17.64 -35.31
C ASP A 200 -2.81 17.38 -36.81
N GLU A 201 -2.85 16.12 -37.24
CA GLU A 201 -3.52 15.71 -38.48
C GLU A 201 -4.21 14.35 -38.32
N GLY A 202 -5.55 14.38 -38.33
CA GLY A 202 -6.40 13.56 -39.19
C GLY A 202 -6.37 12.02 -39.06
N THR A 203 -7.40 11.50 -38.37
CA THR A 203 -8.13 10.25 -38.68
C THR A 203 -7.35 8.97 -38.94
N GLU A 204 -7.36 8.03 -37.98
CA GLU A 204 -7.83 6.64 -38.18
C GLU A 204 -7.93 5.90 -36.84
N GLN A 205 -8.91 5.00 -36.75
CA GLN A 205 -9.14 4.13 -35.59
C GLN A 205 -8.11 3.00 -35.58
N VAL A 206 -7.20 2.99 -34.59
CA VAL A 206 -6.42 1.80 -34.25
C VAL A 206 -6.20 1.81 -32.73
N THR A 207 -6.47 0.68 -32.07
CA THR A 207 -5.86 0.34 -30.77
C THR A 207 -4.38 0.13 -31.05
N GLU A 208 -3.64 1.22 -31.20
CA GLU A 208 -2.25 1.17 -31.62
C GLU A 208 -1.38 0.99 -30.38
N VAL A 209 -0.77 -0.19 -30.27
CA VAL A 209 0.37 -0.43 -29.38
C VAL A 209 1.55 0.28 -30.04
N THR A 210 1.63 1.59 -29.91
CA THR A 210 2.70 2.37 -30.54
C THR A 210 3.97 2.24 -29.69
N GLN A 211 4.82 1.31 -30.12
CA GLN A 211 6.12 1.02 -29.52
C GLN A 211 7.09 2.15 -29.89
N HIS A 212 7.31 3.12 -28.98
CA HIS A 212 8.36 4.12 -29.14
C HIS A 212 9.52 3.83 -28.18
N SER A 213 10.67 3.55 -28.79
CA SER A 213 11.95 3.34 -28.11
C SER A 213 12.62 4.67 -27.78
N ARG A 214 12.97 4.88 -26.51
CA ARG A 214 14.19 5.57 -26.09
C ARG A 214 14.55 5.24 -24.64
N ILE A 215 15.85 5.20 -24.42
CA ILE A 215 16.62 4.50 -23.39
C ILE A 215 16.59 5.24 -22.05
N ASP A 216 16.42 4.50 -20.94
CA ASP A 216 17.26 4.69 -19.76
C ASP A 216 17.45 3.37 -19.00
N THR A 217 18.70 3.07 -18.70
CA THR A 217 19.20 1.78 -18.23
C THR A 217 18.90 1.57 -16.75
N GLY A 218 18.11 0.53 -16.45
CA GLY A 218 18.10 -0.12 -15.14
C GLY A 218 16.71 -0.33 -14.57
N ARG A 219 16.19 -1.56 -14.67
CA ARG A 219 15.24 -2.17 -13.70
C ARG A 219 14.83 -3.57 -14.15
N SER A 220 15.52 -4.59 -13.62
CA SER A 220 15.02 -5.98 -13.61
C SER A 220 13.64 -6.11 -12.93
N ALA A 221 13.29 -5.17 -12.04
CA ALA A 221 11.97 -5.08 -11.39
C ALA A 221 10.82 -4.59 -12.30
N GLY A 222 11.12 -3.90 -13.40
CA GLY A 222 10.10 -3.45 -14.36
C GLY A 222 9.56 -4.61 -15.19
N ILE A 223 10.42 -5.57 -15.52
CA ILE A 223 10.10 -6.73 -16.36
C ILE A 223 9.10 -7.68 -15.67
N SER A 224 9.26 -7.96 -14.37
CA SER A 224 8.33 -8.83 -13.65
C SER A 224 6.93 -8.23 -13.57
N THR A 225 6.84 -6.92 -13.37
CA THR A 225 5.58 -6.18 -13.29
C THR A 225 4.91 -6.10 -14.67
N ALA A 226 5.69 -5.83 -15.73
CA ALA A 226 5.24 -5.90 -17.11
C ALA A 226 4.71 -7.30 -17.47
N MET A 227 5.34 -8.37 -16.99
CA MET A 227 4.89 -9.75 -17.21
C MET A 227 3.56 -10.06 -16.53
N GLU A 228 3.32 -9.57 -15.31
CA GLU A 228 2.02 -9.75 -14.64
C GLU A 228 0.89 -9.03 -15.38
N VAL A 229 1.15 -7.81 -15.84
CA VAL A 229 0.19 -7.04 -16.65
C VAL A 229 -0.05 -7.72 -18.01
N LEU A 230 1.00 -8.22 -18.68
CA LEU A 230 0.88 -8.95 -19.93
C LEU A 230 0.15 -10.28 -19.78
N ARG A 231 0.34 -11.02 -18.67
CA ARG A 231 -0.42 -12.24 -18.38
C ARG A 231 -1.91 -11.94 -18.23
N ALA A 232 -2.25 -10.84 -17.57
CA ALA A 232 -3.62 -10.39 -17.41
C ALA A 232 -4.25 -9.95 -18.73
N LEU A 233 -3.48 -9.28 -19.61
CA LEU A 233 -3.97 -8.77 -20.90
C LEU A 233 -4.04 -9.84 -22.00
N LEU A 234 -3.04 -10.71 -22.09
CA LEU A 234 -2.92 -11.74 -23.12
C LEU A 234 -3.59 -13.06 -22.74
N GLY A 235 -4.26 -13.12 -21.59
CA GLY A 235 -5.11 -14.25 -21.20
C GLY A 235 -4.35 -15.53 -20.86
N GLY A 236 -3.11 -15.44 -20.37
CA GLY A 236 -2.37 -16.59 -19.83
C GLY A 236 -0.88 -16.65 -20.19
N GLU A 237 -0.15 -17.51 -19.47
CA GLU A 237 1.31 -17.67 -19.59
C GLU A 237 1.79 -18.14 -20.96
N ALA A 238 0.98 -18.95 -21.66
CA ALA A 238 1.35 -19.50 -22.97
C ALA A 238 1.54 -18.42 -24.04
N ASN A 239 0.75 -17.34 -23.98
CA ASN A 239 0.82 -16.23 -24.92
C ASN A 239 1.98 -15.29 -24.60
N VAL A 240 2.28 -15.10 -23.30
CA VAL A 240 3.44 -14.32 -22.85
C VAL A 240 4.75 -15.03 -23.20
N ALA A 241 4.83 -16.36 -23.03
CA ALA A 241 6.01 -17.15 -23.39
C ALA A 241 6.28 -17.15 -24.90
N SER A 242 5.22 -17.16 -25.72
CA SER A 242 5.32 -17.04 -27.17
C SER A 242 5.82 -15.65 -27.59
N LEU A 243 5.36 -14.58 -26.93
CA LEU A 243 5.85 -13.22 -27.15
C LEU A 243 7.34 -13.11 -26.79
N MET A 244 7.76 -13.67 -25.66
CA MET A 244 9.17 -13.67 -25.22
C MET A 244 10.10 -14.43 -26.16
N LYS A 245 9.62 -15.51 -26.81
CA LYS A 245 10.40 -16.22 -27.84
C LYS A 245 10.54 -15.43 -29.15
N ALA A 246 9.66 -14.46 -29.39
CA ALA A 246 9.71 -13.60 -30.56
C ALA A 246 10.54 -12.33 -30.33
N VAL A 247 10.94 -12.04 -29.08
CA VAL A 247 11.83 -10.92 -28.72
C VAL A 247 13.28 -11.39 -28.89
N PRO A 248 14.11 -10.71 -29.72
CA PRO A 248 15.53 -11.02 -29.88
C PRO A 248 16.30 -10.99 -28.55
N GLU A 249 17.36 -11.80 -28.41
CA GLU A 249 18.18 -11.86 -27.19
C GLU A 249 18.90 -10.53 -26.87
N ASP A 250 19.02 -9.63 -27.85
CA ASP A 250 19.61 -8.30 -27.75
C ASP A 250 18.57 -7.17 -27.57
N ALA A 251 17.28 -7.49 -27.44
CA ALA A 251 16.20 -6.51 -27.30
C ALA A 251 15.68 -6.40 -25.85
N GLU A 252 15.68 -5.19 -25.31
CA GLU A 252 15.02 -4.88 -24.03
C GLU A 252 13.53 -4.58 -24.25
N LEU A 253 12.66 -5.35 -23.59
CA LEU A 253 11.20 -5.19 -23.67
C LEU A 253 10.73 -4.13 -22.67
N ASN A 254 10.45 -2.92 -23.15
CA ASN A 254 9.72 -1.90 -22.39
C ASN A 254 8.22 -2.00 -22.71
N VAL A 255 7.41 -2.32 -21.70
CA VAL A 255 5.95 -2.46 -21.85
C VAL A 255 5.29 -1.27 -21.17
N GLN A 256 4.84 -0.32 -21.97
CA GLN A 256 3.95 0.75 -21.52
C GLN A 256 2.53 0.41 -21.95
N VAL A 257 1.62 0.29 -20.99
CA VAL A 257 0.21 0.06 -21.27
C VAL A 257 -0.50 1.39 -21.20
N HIS A 258 -0.95 1.86 -22.36
CA HIS A 258 -1.74 3.06 -22.52
C HIS A 258 -3.23 2.68 -22.51
N ILE A 259 -3.92 3.02 -21.43
CA ILE A 259 -5.36 2.81 -21.29
C ILE A 259 -6.05 4.12 -21.62
N GLY A 260 -6.29 4.36 -22.92
CA GLY A 260 -6.96 5.55 -23.43
C GLY A 260 -8.49 5.41 -23.47
N TYR A 261 -9.20 6.50 -23.20
CA TYR A 261 -10.66 6.59 -23.30
C TYR A 261 -11.08 7.67 -24.31
N GLN A 262 -11.72 7.28 -25.41
CA GLN A 262 -12.47 8.20 -26.26
C GLN A 262 -13.96 7.89 -26.15
N THR A 263 -14.69 8.74 -25.43
CA THR A 263 -16.16 8.65 -25.34
C THR A 263 -16.82 9.88 -25.95
N LYS A 264 -17.77 9.66 -26.86
CA LYS A 264 -18.68 10.72 -27.37
C LYS A 264 -19.67 11.20 -26.30
N LYS A 265 -19.77 10.49 -25.17
CA LYS A 265 -20.60 10.85 -24.01
C LYS A 265 -19.69 11.42 -22.92
N ARG A 266 -20.03 12.60 -22.40
CA ARG A 266 -19.28 13.38 -21.38
C ARG A 266 -19.02 12.66 -20.03
N LYS A 267 -19.44 11.40 -19.86
CA LYS A 267 -19.22 10.61 -18.64
C LYS A 267 -18.50 9.33 -19.02
N VAL A 268 -17.22 9.21 -18.67
CA VAL A 268 -16.53 7.92 -18.61
C VAL A 268 -17.34 7.01 -17.68
N ASP A 269 -17.51 5.75 -18.06
CA ASP A 269 -18.26 4.82 -17.22
C ASP A 269 -17.49 4.61 -15.90
N ARG A 270 -18.09 5.08 -14.79
CA ARG A 270 -17.52 4.99 -13.44
C ARG A 270 -17.19 3.54 -13.05
N VAL A 271 -17.81 2.55 -13.69
CA VAL A 271 -17.51 1.13 -13.49
C VAL A 271 -16.11 0.76 -13.97
N ALA A 272 -15.70 1.25 -15.16
CA ALA A 272 -14.39 0.94 -15.72
C ALA A 272 -13.25 1.53 -14.88
N LEU A 273 -13.41 2.77 -14.40
CA LEU A 273 -12.42 3.41 -13.53
C LEU A 273 -12.25 2.67 -12.20
N ARG A 274 -13.34 2.20 -11.58
CA ARG A 274 -13.27 1.39 -10.36
C ARG A 274 -12.54 0.07 -10.57
N GLN A 275 -12.70 -0.55 -11.74
CA GLN A 275 -11.96 -1.75 -12.11
C GLN A 275 -10.46 -1.46 -12.25
N LEU A 276 -10.09 -0.31 -12.82
CA LEU A 276 -8.69 0.13 -12.88
C LEU A 276 -8.10 0.46 -11.51
N GLU A 277 -8.83 1.20 -10.66
CA GLU A 277 -8.40 1.46 -9.28
C GLU A 277 -8.12 0.16 -8.53
N THR A 278 -8.90 -0.88 -8.80
CA THR A 278 -8.75 -2.21 -8.19
C THR A 278 -7.61 -3.01 -8.82
N GLY A 279 -7.49 -3.02 -10.14
CA GLY A 279 -6.45 -3.76 -10.87
C GLY A 279 -5.05 -3.17 -10.66
N LEU A 280 -4.95 -1.85 -10.59
CA LEU A 280 -3.68 -1.14 -10.44
C LEU A 280 -3.28 -0.94 -8.97
N ARG A 281 -4.13 -1.29 -7.98
CA ARG A 281 -4.00 -0.89 -6.56
C ARG A 281 -2.65 -1.16 -5.90
N ASN A 282 -1.94 -2.20 -6.36
CA ASN A 282 -0.66 -2.64 -5.79
C ASN A 282 0.55 -2.14 -6.59
N LEU A 283 0.33 -1.47 -7.71
CA LEU A 283 1.41 -0.85 -8.49
C LEU A 283 1.94 0.41 -7.77
N PRO A 284 3.25 0.67 -7.81
CA PRO A 284 3.83 1.90 -7.29
C PRO A 284 3.36 3.11 -8.10
N ASP A 285 3.19 4.24 -7.43
CA ASP A 285 2.75 5.48 -8.09
C ASP A 285 3.79 5.98 -9.11
N SER A 286 5.07 5.68 -8.94
CA SER A 286 6.13 5.99 -9.92
C SER A 286 6.00 5.25 -11.25
N GLN A 287 5.15 4.22 -11.32
CA GLN A 287 4.86 3.47 -12.54
C GLN A 287 3.53 3.89 -13.18
N LEU A 288 2.84 4.86 -12.59
CA LEU A 288 1.53 5.32 -13.03
C LEU A 288 1.60 6.79 -13.43
N ALA A 289 1.10 7.11 -14.62
CA ALA A 289 0.86 8.48 -15.03
C ALA A 289 -0.57 8.61 -15.54
N VAL A 290 -1.21 9.75 -15.23
CA VAL A 290 -2.56 10.07 -15.68
C VAL A 290 -2.49 11.31 -16.54
N LYS A 291 -3.07 11.23 -17.74
CA LYS A 291 -3.26 12.37 -18.63
C LYS A 291 -4.72 12.77 -18.58
N SER A 292 -4.97 14.02 -18.20
CA SER A 292 -6.31 14.60 -18.14
C SER A 292 -6.39 15.93 -18.85
N LYS A 293 -7.63 16.34 -19.20
CA LYS A 293 -7.88 17.60 -19.90
C LYS A 293 -7.63 18.78 -18.96
N GLY A 294 -6.44 19.37 -19.02
CA GLY A 294 -6.05 20.54 -18.21
C GLY A 294 -4.91 20.28 -17.20
N ALA A 295 -4.27 19.11 -17.27
CA ALA A 295 -3.04 18.67 -16.59
C ALA A 295 -2.49 19.63 -15.50
N ARG A 296 -3.02 19.48 -14.28
CA ARG A 296 -2.26 19.75 -13.06
C ARG A 296 -1.86 18.40 -12.49
N VAL A 297 -0.62 17.98 -12.72
CA VAL A 297 -0.04 16.87 -11.94
C VAL A 297 0.07 17.39 -10.50
N ALA A 298 -0.36 16.58 -9.52
CA ALA A 298 -0.14 16.94 -8.12
C ALA A 298 1.33 17.29 -7.88
N SER A 299 1.59 18.28 -7.03
CA SER A 299 2.95 18.79 -6.80
C SER A 299 3.94 17.73 -6.29
N ASP A 300 3.43 16.63 -5.74
CA ASP A 300 4.21 15.49 -5.24
C ASP A 300 4.32 14.32 -6.25
N GLY A 301 3.72 14.44 -7.43
CA GLY A 301 3.74 13.42 -8.47
C GLY A 301 2.86 12.20 -8.19
N THR A 302 2.04 12.22 -7.15
CA THR A 302 1.10 11.13 -6.83
C THR A 302 -0.28 11.41 -7.44
N ILE A 303 -1.00 10.35 -7.79
CA ILE A 303 -2.33 10.43 -8.41
C ILE A 303 -3.43 9.83 -7.52
N ARG A 304 -3.06 9.34 -6.34
CA ARG A 304 -3.93 8.59 -5.43
C ARG A 304 -4.14 9.37 -4.15
N LEU A 305 -5.29 9.10 -3.53
CA LEU A 305 -5.59 9.63 -2.21
C LEU A 305 -4.58 9.12 -1.18
N HIS A 306 -3.82 10.07 -0.64
CA HIS A 306 -2.85 9.87 0.42
C HIS A 306 -2.75 11.13 1.27
N HIS A 307 -2.19 11.00 2.47
CA HIS A 307 -2.00 12.12 3.38
C HIS A 307 -0.59 12.04 3.97
N ASN A 308 0.19 13.11 3.82
CA ASN A 308 1.52 13.18 4.42
C ASN A 308 1.42 13.75 5.83
N ALA A 309 2.01 13.06 6.79
CA ALA A 309 2.00 13.46 8.19
C ALA A 309 3.39 13.35 8.83
N SER A 310 3.61 14.11 9.90
CA SER A 310 4.84 14.03 10.70
C SER A 310 4.56 13.30 12.00
N VAL A 311 5.24 12.16 12.21
CA VAL A 311 5.00 11.24 13.33
C VAL A 311 6.25 11.13 14.20
N ARG A 312 6.06 11.16 15.52
CA ARG A 312 7.13 11.02 16.52
C ARG A 312 7.79 9.64 16.46
N LEU A 313 9.09 9.63 16.70
CA LEU A 313 9.85 8.40 16.90
C LEU A 313 9.85 8.00 18.38
N ILE A 314 9.84 6.69 18.64
CA ILE A 314 9.97 6.14 20.00
C ILE A 314 11.38 6.45 20.52
N LYS A 315 11.44 7.05 21.71
CA LYS A 315 12.70 7.25 22.43
C LYS A 315 12.96 6.06 23.34
N THR A 316 14.17 5.53 23.30
CA THR A 316 14.64 4.46 24.20
C THR A 316 15.68 5.04 25.16
N GLN A 317 15.65 4.61 26.42
CA GLN A 317 16.70 4.96 27.38
C GLN A 317 17.90 4.04 27.20
N LEU A 318 19.09 4.62 27.08
CA LEU A 318 20.37 3.91 27.10
C LEU A 318 21.23 4.52 28.21
N GLY A 319 21.18 3.92 29.41
CA GLY A 319 21.80 4.49 30.60
C GLY A 319 21.10 5.77 31.05
N GLU A 320 21.86 6.84 31.29
CA GLU A 320 21.33 8.17 31.65
C GLU A 320 20.88 8.99 30.41
N SER A 321 21.15 8.51 29.20
CA SER A 321 20.85 9.21 27.95
C SER A 321 19.62 8.64 27.25
N GLN A 322 18.81 9.51 26.62
CA GLN A 322 17.75 9.08 25.70
C GLN A 322 18.30 9.02 24.27
N ILE A 323 18.19 7.85 23.66
CA ILE A 323 18.44 7.66 22.23
C ILE A 323 17.12 7.63 21.47
N ILE A 324 17.13 8.20 20.28
CA ILE A 324 15.96 8.23 19.41
C ILE A 324 16.01 6.95 18.56
N GLY A 325 14.97 6.12 18.68
CA GLY A 325 14.85 4.88 17.94
C GLY A 325 14.36 5.12 16.50
N SER A 326 14.29 4.05 15.72
CA SER A 326 13.77 4.08 14.35
C SER A 326 12.28 3.76 14.24
N LEU A 327 11.64 3.35 15.35
CA LEU A 327 10.24 2.94 15.39
C LEU A 327 9.32 4.16 15.58
N LEU A 328 8.17 4.14 14.92
CA LEU A 328 7.14 5.18 15.05
C LEU A 328 6.36 4.99 16.35
N ASP A 329 5.98 6.09 17.02
CA ASP A 329 5.11 6.08 18.19
C ASP A 329 3.66 5.74 17.76
N PRO A 330 3.09 4.59 18.19
CA PRO A 330 1.75 4.17 17.79
C PRO A 330 0.66 5.20 18.11
N THR A 331 0.81 5.94 19.22
CA THR A 331 -0.17 6.95 19.65
C THR A 331 -0.18 8.13 18.68
N ASP A 332 1.00 8.58 18.26
CA ASP A 332 1.13 9.69 17.31
C ASP A 332 0.81 9.26 15.87
N VAL A 333 0.99 7.98 15.52
CA VAL A 333 0.49 7.40 14.26
C VAL A 333 -1.04 7.42 14.24
N LEU A 334 -1.71 6.95 15.30
CA LEU A 334 -3.17 6.97 15.38
C LEU A 334 -3.72 8.39 15.22
N ARG A 335 -3.13 9.37 15.92
CA ARG A 335 -3.47 10.80 15.77
C ARG A 335 -3.36 11.23 14.31
N ALA A 336 -2.27 10.90 13.63
CA ALA A 336 -2.05 11.26 12.23
C ALA A 336 -3.06 10.58 11.28
N MET A 337 -3.46 9.33 11.54
CA MET A 337 -4.48 8.64 10.75
C MET A 337 -5.88 9.22 10.95
N ILE A 338 -6.24 9.62 12.17
CA ILE A 338 -7.50 10.32 12.44
C ILE A 338 -7.51 11.69 11.73
N GLU A 339 -6.38 12.40 11.75
CA GLU A 339 -6.22 13.66 11.00
C GLU A 339 -6.42 13.45 9.49
N ALA A 340 -5.80 12.42 8.91
CA ALA A 340 -5.98 12.06 7.51
C ALA A 340 -7.44 11.76 7.16
N TYR A 341 -8.12 10.95 7.99
CA TYR A 341 -9.55 10.66 7.83
C TYR A 341 -10.40 11.92 7.88
N THR A 342 -10.22 12.74 8.91
CA THR A 342 -10.97 13.98 9.12
C THR A 342 -10.78 14.94 7.95
N ASN A 343 -9.55 15.06 7.44
CA ASN A 343 -9.25 15.88 6.26
C ASN A 343 -9.99 15.36 5.03
N PHE A 344 -9.99 14.06 4.80
CA PHE A 344 -10.67 13.47 3.63
C PHE A 344 -12.18 13.59 3.69
N VAL A 345 -12.78 13.49 4.87
CA VAL A 345 -14.22 13.75 5.05
C VAL A 345 -14.54 15.23 4.84
N ALA A 346 -13.78 16.13 5.47
CA ALA A 346 -13.98 17.58 5.36
C ALA A 346 -13.86 18.10 3.92
N ASN A 347 -12.96 17.49 3.13
CA ASN A 347 -12.77 17.82 1.72
C ASN A 347 -13.65 16.99 0.76
N GLY A 348 -14.60 16.20 1.27
CA GLY A 348 -15.55 15.42 0.46
C GLY A 348 -14.93 14.26 -0.33
N LYS A 349 -13.65 13.91 -0.08
CA LYS A 349 -12.94 12.78 -0.70
C LYS A 349 -13.47 11.44 -0.22
N ILE A 350 -14.00 11.42 0.99
CA ILE A 350 -14.69 10.29 1.62
C ILE A 350 -16.07 10.76 2.05
N GLN A 351 -17.09 9.94 1.77
CA GLN A 351 -18.43 10.12 2.30
C GLN A 351 -18.61 9.17 3.47
N GLU A 352 -19.09 9.69 4.59
CA GLU A 352 -19.58 8.84 5.68
C GLU A 352 -20.92 8.22 5.24
N PRO A 353 -21.17 6.94 5.55
CA PRO A 353 -22.51 6.39 5.35
C PRO A 353 -23.51 7.19 6.19
N GLU A 354 -24.66 7.56 5.61
CA GLU A 354 -25.76 8.14 6.37
C GLU A 354 -26.09 7.21 7.53
N VAL A 355 -26.01 7.71 8.76
CA VAL A 355 -26.44 6.99 9.95
C VAL A 355 -27.95 6.77 9.82
N GLN A 356 -28.36 5.55 9.47
CA GLN A 356 -29.76 5.14 9.46
C GLN A 356 -30.25 4.80 10.87
#